data_AF-A0A444K944-F1
#
_entry.id   AF-A0A444K944-F1
#
_cell.length_a   1.000
_cell.length_b   1.000
_cell.length_c   1.000
_cell.angle_alpha   90.00
_cell.angle_beta   90.00
_cell.angle_gamma   90.00
#
_symmetry.space_group_name_H-M   'P 1'
#
loop_
_entity.id
_entity.type
_entity.pdbx_description
1 polymer ?
#
loop_
_entity_poly.entity_id
_entity_poly.type
_entity_poly.pdbx_seq_one_letter_code
_entity_poly.pdbx_strand_id
1 'polypeptide(L)'
;MTAYLVKRLIIAALTLVLASMVVFAVMEVLPGDPARLMLGLNASADQVELLRNQMGLNAPLLLRYLHWAGGLLSLDFGRSYT
;
A
#
# COMPACT_ATOMS: atom_id res chain seq x y z
N MET A 1 -0.55 17.33 -31.81
CA MET A 1 0.54 16.96 -30.88
C MET A 1 0.06 16.83 -29.43
N THR A 2 -0.70 17.79 -28.90
CA THR A 2 -1.28 17.74 -27.55
C THR A 2 -2.17 16.53 -27.28
N ALA A 3 -3.12 16.21 -28.18
CA ALA A 3 -4.00 15.04 -28.03
C ALA A 3 -3.23 13.71 -27.98
N TYR A 4 -2.13 13.60 -28.73
CA TYR A 4 -1.25 12.42 -28.71
C TYR A 4 -0.50 12.31 -27.37
N LEU A 5 0.03 13.42 -26.85
CA LEU A 5 0.69 13.47 -25.55
C LEU A 5 -0.27 13.11 -24.42
N VAL A 6 -1.48 13.67 -24.41
CA VAL A 6 -2.52 13.35 -23.40
C VAL A 6 -2.88 11.87 -23.45
N LYS A 7 -3.13 11.31 -24.64
CA LYS A 7 -3.41 9.88 -24.81
C LYS A 7 -2.27 9.02 -24.26
N ARG A 8 -1.02 9.39 -24.55
CA ARG A 8 0.16 8.66 -24.08
C ARG A 8 0.33 8.72 -22.56
N LEU A 9 0.08 9.88 -21.95
CA LEU A 9 0.11 10.06 -20.50
C LEU A 9 -0.97 9.24 -19.79
N ILE A 10 -2.19 9.21 -20.34
CA ILE A 10 -3.29 8.40 -19.79
C ILE A 10 -2.93 6.92 -19.83
N ILE A 11 -2.40 6.43 -20.96
CA ILE A 11 -1.98 5.03 -21.09
C ILE A 11 -0.87 4.72 -20.08
N ALA A 12 0.15 5.58 -19.97
CA ALA A 12 1.24 5.39 -19.01
C ALA A 12 0.73 5.36 -17.56
N ALA A 13 -0.17 6.28 -17.19
CA ALA A 13 -0.78 6.33 -15.87
C ALA A 13 -1.59 5.06 -15.57
N LEU A 14 -2.41 4.60 -16.51
CA LEU A 14 -3.17 3.36 -16.38
C LEU A 14 -2.25 2.14 -16.22
N THR A 15 -1.17 2.06 -17.01
CA THR A 15 -0.19 0.97 -16.88
C THR A 15 0.47 0.98 -15.50
N LEU A 16 0.86 2.16 -14.99
CA LEU A 16 1.43 2.29 -13.66
C LEU A 16 0.46 1.86 -12.57
N VAL A 17 -0.81 2.28 -12.66
CA VAL A 17 -1.86 1.90 -11.70
C VAL A 17 -2.10 0.39 -11.70
N LEU A 18 -2.19 -0.24 -12.87
CA LEU A 18 -2.33 -1.70 -12.93
C LEU A 18 -1.11 -2.40 -12.33
N ALA A 19 0.10 -1.96 -12.68
CA ALA A 19 1.32 -2.54 -12.15
C ALA A 19 1.40 -2.39 -10.63
N SER A 20 1.06 -1.23 -10.07
CA SER A 20 1.04 -1.00 -8.62
C SER A 20 -0.01 -1.85 -7.92
N MET A 21 -1.20 -2.01 -8.52
CA MET A 21 -2.23 -2.92 -7.97
C MET A 21 -1.74 -4.36 -7.90
N VAL A 22 -1.03 -4.85 -8.93
CA VAL A 22 -0.46 -6.20 -8.94
C VAL A 22 0.58 -6.36 -7.84
N VAL A 23 1.52 -5.42 -7.71
CA VAL A 23 2.54 -5.45 -6.65
C VAL A 23 1.89 -5.43 -5.27
N PHE A 24 0.89 -4.56 -5.06
CA PHE A 24 0.17 -4.46 -3.79
C PHE A 24 -0.57 -5.75 -3.45
N ALA A 25 -1.24 -6.36 -4.43
CA ALA A 25 -1.94 -7.64 -4.24
C ALA A 25 -0.97 -8.78 -3.92
N VAL A 26 0.19 -8.83 -4.58
CA VAL A 26 1.23 -9.82 -4.28
C VAL A 26 1.74 -9.65 -2.85
N MET A 27 1.98 -8.42 -2.40
CA MET A 27 2.42 -8.17 -1.02
C MET A 27 1.37 -8.58 0.02
N GLU A 28 0.08 -8.43 -0.27
CA GLU A 28 -0.98 -8.88 0.65
C GLU A 28 -1.07 -10.41 0.74
N VAL A 29 -0.80 -11.12 -0.36
CA VAL A 29 -0.85 -12.59 -0.41
C VAL A 29 0.39 -13.20 0.26
N LEU A 30 1.49 -12.46 0.40
CA LEU A 30 2.68 -12.95 1.07
C LEU A 30 2.35 -13.32 2.53
N PRO A 31 2.67 -14.54 2.97
CA PRO A 31 2.44 -14.95 4.34
C PRO A 31 3.39 -14.19 5.27
N GLY A 32 2.85 -13.19 5.98
CA GLY A 32 3.57 -12.39 6.95
C GLY A 32 2.71 -11.24 7.42
N ASP A 33 2.44 -11.16 8.73
CA ASP A 33 1.71 -10.03 9.30
C ASP A 33 2.70 -8.86 9.49
N PRO A 34 2.55 -7.74 8.75
CA PRO A 34 3.50 -6.63 8.85
C PRO A 34 3.55 -6.07 10.28
N ALA A 35 2.44 -6.07 11.03
CA ALA A 35 2.48 -5.63 12.43
C ALA A 35 3.32 -6.57 13.31
N ARG A 36 3.28 -7.88 13.05
CA ARG A 36 4.09 -8.88 13.76
C ARG A 36 5.57 -8.79 13.35
N LEU A 37 5.86 -8.49 12.09
CA LEU A 37 7.23 -8.25 11.63
C LEU A 37 7.83 -7.00 12.30
N MET A 38 7.03 -5.95 12.47
CA MET A 38 7.48 -4.69 13.08
C MET A 38 7.67 -4.77 14.59
N LEU A 39 6.82 -5.50 15.31
CA LEU A 39 6.96 -5.68 16.77
C LEU A 39 7.94 -6.81 17.13
N GLY A 40 8.32 -7.64 16.16
CA GLY A 40 9.19 -8.79 16.37
C GLY A 40 8.49 -9.99 16.99
N LEU A 41 9.23 -11.09 17.11
CA LEU A 41 8.72 -12.41 17.54
C LEU A 41 8.23 -12.44 19.00
N ASN A 42 8.63 -11.47 19.82
CA ASN A 42 8.28 -11.40 21.24
C ASN A 42 7.00 -10.59 21.51
N ALA A 43 6.36 -10.06 20.47
CA ALA A 43 5.15 -9.25 20.61
C ALA A 43 3.95 -10.10 21.05
N SER A 44 3.23 -9.63 22.09
CA SER A 44 1.96 -10.24 22.47
C SER A 44 0.91 -10.09 21.36
N ALA A 45 -0.05 -11.02 21.29
CA ALA A 45 -1.11 -10.96 20.30
C ALA A 45 -1.89 -9.63 20.35
N ASP A 46 -2.14 -9.13 21.56
CA ASP A 46 -2.84 -7.86 21.80
C ASP A 46 -2.06 -6.66 21.25
N GLN A 47 -0.74 -6.64 21.39
CA GLN A 47 0.11 -5.59 20.83
C GLN A 47 0.11 -5.60 19.31
N VAL A 48 0.14 -6.79 18.70
CA VAL A 48 0.06 -6.96 17.24
C VAL A 48 -1.28 -6.45 16.71
N GLU A 49 -2.38 -6.82 17.35
CA GLU A 49 -3.73 -6.39 16.93
C GLU A 49 -3.94 -4.89 17.11
N LEU A 50 -3.43 -4.31 18.20
CA LEU A 50 -3.47 -2.87 18.42
C LEU A 50 -2.69 -2.12 17.33
N LEU A 51 -1.49 -2.61 16.97
CA LEU A 51 -0.69 -2.02 15.90
C LEU A 51 -1.37 -2.18 14.53
N ARG A 52 -1.98 -3.34 14.25
CA ARG A 52 -2.77 -3.55 13.02
C ARG A 52 -3.90 -2.55 12.87
N ASN A 53 -4.62 -2.29 13.96
CA ASN A 53 -5.68 -1.29 13.98
C ASN A 53 -5.13 0.12 13.75
N GLN A 54 -4.05 0.50 14.43
CA GLN A 54 -3.41 1.82 14.26
C GLN A 54 -2.88 2.04 12.83
N MET A 55 -2.37 1.00 12.19
CA MET A 55 -1.88 1.05 10.81
C MET A 55 -2.99 0.88 9.75
N GLY A 56 -4.23 0.66 10.16
CA GLY A 56 -5.35 0.43 9.24
C GLY A 56 -5.22 -0.87 8.44
N LEU A 57 -4.44 -1.85 8.91
CA LEU A 57 -4.24 -3.14 8.24
C LEU A 57 -5.51 -3.99 8.18
N ASN A 58 -6.48 -3.70 9.06
CA ASN A 58 -7.79 -4.36 9.12
C ASN A 58 -8.82 -3.75 8.14
N ALA A 59 -8.49 -2.66 7.44
CA ALA A 59 -9.39 -2.08 6.45
C ALA A 59 -9.43 -2.94 5.16
N PRO A 60 -10.53 -2.85 4.37
CA PRO A 60 -10.63 -3.57 3.10
C PRO A 60 -9.46 -3.23 2.16
N LEU A 61 -9.01 -4.22 1.38
CA LEU A 61 -7.85 -4.11 0.49
C LEU A 61 -7.89 -2.86 -0.39
N LEU A 62 -9.06 -2.58 -0.96
CA LEU A 62 -9.27 -1.41 -1.82
C LEU A 62 -9.05 -0.10 -1.07
N LEU A 63 -9.52 -0.01 0.19
CA LEU A 63 -9.35 1.18 1.02
C LEU A 63 -7.87 1.41 1.36
N ARG A 64 -7.15 0.32 1.69
CA ARG A 64 -5.70 0.36 1.98
C ARG A 64 -4.90 0.81 0.76
N TYR A 65 -5.23 0.28 -0.42
CA TYR A 65 -4.61 0.69 -1.68
C TYR A 65 -4.87 2.17 -1.98
N LEU A 66 -6.11 2.63 -1.87
CA LEU A 66 -6.47 4.04 -2.13
C LEU A 66 -5.77 5.00 -1.16
N HIS A 67 -5.67 4.62 0.11
CA HIS A 67 -4.95 5.43 1.11
C HIS A 67 -3.45 5.52 0.79
N TRP A 68 -2.82 4.39 0.47
CA TRP A 68 -1.41 4.35 0.05
C TRP A 68 -1.16 5.14 -1.24
N ALA A 69 -1.99 4.94 -2.27
CA ALA A 69 -1.87 5.64 -3.55
C ALA A 69 -2.14 7.14 -3.41
N GLY A 70 -3.09 7.55 -2.56
CA GLY A 70 -3.39 8.94 -2.25
C GLY A 70 -2.24 9.66 -1.53
N GLY A 71 -1.56 8.96 -0.61
CA GLY A 71 -0.32 9.43 0.00
C GLY A 71 0.75 9.69 -1.06
N LEU A 72 0.97 8.73 -1.96
CA LEU A 72 1.96 8.85 -3.03
C LEU A 72 1.71 10.05 -3.96
N LEU A 73 0.44 10.31 -4.30
CA LEU A 73 0.04 11.50 -5.07
C LEU A 73 0.26 12.81 -4.32
N SER A 74 0.23 12.75 -2.98
CA SER A 74 0.52 13.88 -2.08
C SER A 74 2.01 13.99 -1.73
N LEU A 75 2.88 13.20 -2.38
CA LEU A 75 4.31 13.05 -2.08
C LEU A 75 4.62 12.53 -0.67
N ASP A 76 3.64 11.90 -0.03
CA ASP A 76 3.79 11.16 1.22
C ASP A 76 4.07 9.69 0.91
N PHE A 77 5.33 9.28 1.08
CA PHE A 77 5.76 7.90 0.86
C PHE A 77 5.46 6.98 2.05
N GLY A 78 4.82 7.50 3.10
CA GLY A 78 4.58 6.80 4.35
C GLY A 78 5.80 6.81 5.28
N ARG A 79 5.72 6.04 6.37
CA ARG A 79 6.79 5.92 7.35
C ARG A 79 7.62 4.67 7.10
N SER A 80 8.93 4.86 6.95
CA SER A 80 9.91 3.77 7.00
C SER A 80 10.18 3.42 8.46
N TYR A 81 10.06 2.14 8.79
CA TYR A 81 10.39 1.61 10.10
C TYR A 81 11.63 0.74 9.93
N THR A 82 12.76 1.26 10.40
CA THR A 82 14.09 0.65 10.35
C THR A 82 14.68 0.61 11.74
#